data_AF-A0A0R3W309-F1
#
_entry.id   AF-A0A0R3W309-F1
#
_cell.length_a   1.000
_cell.length_b   1.000
_cell.length_c   1.000
_cell.angle_alpha   90.00
_cell.angle_beta   90.00
_cell.angle_gamma   90.00
#
_symmetry.space_group_name_H-M   'P 1'
#
loop_
_entity.id
_entity.type
_entity.pdbx_description
1 polymer ?
#
loop_
_entity_poly.entity_id
_entity_poly.type
_entity_poly.pdbx_seq_one_letter_code
_entity_poly.pdbx_strand_id
1 'polypeptide(L)'
;MRRLAEVESEVSAIRSRMGKGSYFTEQEINLVQLIRTMENKLDKTSTKIAETIHIKHAYEAIRDKLIGDSSTYTMTLESMAAEIRQCSAKLADLKESSIEAVHLRDKTLIELKEHEQLLFAHQKRQELELFNMKRTLSFLKEQPIPAKALPVDDDIEKSEENDQLTGEDPTASDGQSILTQLEEIHSNLKTATGVSDNSEIEKLFVQFEQSTANLRKLSEEFEIRVKLLRSQNGRLKEIFQELQSIGSAKTSGNLTQTTAQARMASLKAKMSAARSELNRLRQLLTYVHLAVEHIYVKLQMTPSTTKGAKKQASVILRHLVEIHLPDLMLQCLDYQDQLDNDLDDYNLDVEIAKMIQEESMKLMHTDQEDPKVQHSRSAQLDEGGEKRVANLKYIRSVETDEEDNTEWRSRNDLKHRSAYITLVNKQHPNKR
;
A
#
# COMPACT_ATOMS: atom_id res chain seq x y z
N MET A 1 -21.56 63.58 -27.68
CA MET A 1 -20.39 64.15 -26.97
C MET A 1 -20.58 65.62 -26.63
N ARG A 2 -20.62 66.56 -27.59
CA ARG A 2 -20.67 68.01 -27.28
C ARG A 2 -21.92 68.47 -26.47
N ARG A 3 -23.12 67.98 -26.83
CA ARG A 3 -24.37 68.23 -26.06
C ARG A 3 -24.42 67.56 -24.69
N LEU A 4 -23.70 66.45 -24.51
CA LEU A 4 -23.71 65.70 -23.25
C LEU A 4 -22.85 66.42 -22.21
N ALA A 5 -21.68 66.93 -22.64
CA ALA A 5 -20.82 67.77 -21.81
C ALA A 5 -21.47 69.12 -21.45
N GLU A 6 -22.26 69.70 -22.35
CA GLU A 6 -23.01 70.95 -22.10
C GLU A 6 -24.10 70.73 -21.04
N VAL A 7 -24.86 69.64 -21.14
CA VAL A 7 -25.85 69.24 -20.13
C VAL A 7 -25.19 68.88 -18.80
N GLU A 8 -24.05 68.18 -18.79
CA GLU A 8 -23.29 67.88 -17.57
C GLU A 8 -22.79 69.15 -16.88
N SER A 9 -22.35 70.15 -17.66
CA SER A 9 -21.92 71.46 -17.15
C SER A 9 -23.09 72.24 -16.54
N GLU A 10 -24.25 72.26 -17.20
CA GLU A 10 -25.47 72.90 -16.66
C GLU A 10 -25.96 72.22 -15.38
N VAL A 11 -25.95 70.89 -15.35
CA VAL A 11 -26.32 70.10 -14.16
C VAL A 11 -25.35 70.36 -13.00
N SER A 12 -24.05 70.48 -13.28
CA SER A 12 -23.02 70.81 -12.27
C SER A 12 -23.18 72.24 -11.72
N ALA A 13 -23.52 73.19 -12.59
CA ALA A 13 -23.81 74.58 -12.19
C ALA A 13 -25.06 74.66 -11.30
N ILE A 14 -26.12 73.91 -11.62
CA ILE A 14 -27.35 73.84 -10.81
C ILE A 14 -27.07 73.19 -9.45
N ARG A 15 -26.29 72.09 -9.39
CA ARG A 15 -25.87 71.47 -8.11
C ARG A 15 -25.07 72.43 -7.23
N SER A 16 -24.18 73.22 -7.82
CA SER A 16 -23.38 74.22 -7.10
C SER A 16 -24.21 75.38 -6.56
N ARG A 17 -25.32 75.75 -7.23
CA ARG A 17 -26.30 76.72 -6.72
C ARG A 17 -27.15 76.14 -5.58
N MET A 18 -27.46 74.84 -5.61
CA MET A 18 -28.28 74.19 -4.56
C MET A 18 -27.60 74.21 -3.20
N GLY A 19 -26.27 74.13 -3.15
CA GLY A 19 -25.51 74.22 -1.90
C GLY A 19 -25.43 75.61 -1.26
N LYS A 20 -25.86 76.68 -1.96
CA LYS A 20 -25.65 78.09 -1.54
C LYS A 20 -26.92 78.83 -1.12
N GLY A 21 -28.07 78.17 -1.01
CA GLY A 21 -29.31 78.77 -0.48
C GLY A 21 -29.94 79.86 -1.35
N SER A 22 -29.60 79.92 -2.64
CA SER A 22 -30.20 80.88 -3.59
C SER A 22 -31.64 80.50 -3.95
N TYR A 23 -32.52 81.48 -4.10
CA TYR A 23 -33.88 81.27 -4.60
C TYR A 23 -33.83 80.72 -6.03
N PHE A 24 -34.38 79.52 -6.22
CA PHE A 24 -34.49 78.88 -7.53
C PHE A 24 -35.71 79.40 -8.27
N THR A 25 -35.58 79.55 -9.59
CA THR A 25 -36.75 79.74 -10.45
C THR A 25 -37.60 78.46 -10.48
N GLU A 26 -38.91 78.59 -10.68
CA GLU A 26 -39.84 77.43 -10.72
C GLU A 26 -39.42 76.38 -11.76
N GLN A 27 -38.85 76.81 -12.88
CA GLN A 27 -38.29 75.93 -13.92
C GLN A 27 -37.08 75.12 -13.40
N GLU A 28 -36.18 75.72 -12.63
CA GLU A 28 -35.04 75.01 -12.05
C GLU A 28 -35.48 74.01 -10.97
N ILE A 29 -36.49 74.34 -10.16
CA ILE A 29 -37.06 73.41 -9.18
C ILE A 29 -37.66 72.19 -9.88
N ASN A 30 -38.42 72.40 -10.95
CA ASN A 30 -39.00 71.33 -11.76
C ASN A 30 -37.92 70.45 -12.44
N LEU A 31 -36.84 71.07 -12.94
CA LEU A 31 -35.70 70.34 -13.50
C LEU A 31 -34.97 69.51 -12.43
N VAL A 32 -34.73 70.06 -11.24
CA VAL A 32 -34.09 69.34 -10.13
C VAL A 32 -34.95 68.16 -9.67
N GLN A 33 -36.27 68.35 -9.57
CA GLN A 33 -37.20 67.26 -9.24
C GLN A 33 -37.17 66.18 -10.32
N LEU A 34 -37.19 66.57 -11.60
CA LEU A 34 -37.10 65.64 -12.72
C LEU A 34 -35.79 64.84 -12.68
N ILE A 35 -34.64 65.50 -12.49
CA ILE A 35 -33.33 64.85 -12.33
C ILE A 35 -33.39 63.83 -11.20
N ARG A 36 -33.89 64.21 -10.02
CA ARG A 36 -34.01 63.29 -8.87
C ARG A 36 -34.91 62.10 -9.18
N THR A 37 -36.03 62.30 -9.89
CA THR A 37 -36.89 61.18 -10.28
C THR A 37 -36.22 60.24 -11.28
N MET A 38 -35.42 60.77 -12.21
CA MET A 38 -34.69 59.99 -13.20
C MET A 38 -33.53 59.22 -12.56
N GLU A 39 -32.80 59.84 -11.64
CA GLU A 39 -31.78 59.18 -10.81
C GLU A 39 -32.39 58.04 -9.99
N ASN A 40 -33.49 58.29 -9.27
CA ASN A 40 -34.19 57.24 -8.52
C ASN A 40 -34.69 56.09 -9.43
N LYS A 41 -35.11 56.40 -10.66
CA LYS A 41 -35.51 55.37 -11.64
C LYS A 41 -34.30 54.56 -12.09
N LEU A 42 -33.17 55.22 -12.35
CA LEU A 42 -31.92 54.58 -12.75
C LEU A 42 -31.36 53.67 -11.65
N ASP A 43 -31.38 54.11 -10.39
CA ASP A 43 -30.93 53.29 -9.26
C ASP A 43 -31.83 52.06 -9.07
N LYS A 44 -33.14 52.23 -9.24
CA LYS A 44 -34.10 51.11 -9.21
C LYS A 44 -33.86 50.13 -10.35
N THR A 45 -33.59 50.60 -11.58
CA THR A 45 -33.28 49.69 -12.70
C THR A 45 -31.94 49.01 -12.49
N SER A 46 -30.92 49.73 -11.99
CA SER A 46 -29.61 49.17 -11.65
C SER A 46 -29.71 48.06 -10.60
N THR A 47 -30.47 48.28 -9.52
CA THR A 47 -30.71 47.27 -8.48
C THR A 47 -31.43 46.05 -9.05
N LYS A 48 -32.45 46.24 -9.90
CA LYS A 48 -33.14 45.12 -10.57
C LYS A 48 -32.23 44.33 -11.51
N ILE A 49 -31.32 45.00 -12.22
CA ILE A 49 -30.34 44.34 -13.09
C ILE A 49 -29.38 43.49 -12.23
N ALA A 50 -28.87 44.04 -11.13
CA ALA A 50 -28.00 43.31 -10.22
C ALA A 50 -28.69 42.07 -9.62
N GLU A 51 -29.95 42.19 -9.20
CA GLU A 51 -30.75 41.07 -8.72
C GLU A 51 -31.00 40.03 -9.82
N THR A 52 -31.32 40.46 -11.04
CA THR A 52 -31.51 39.57 -12.20
C THR A 52 -30.22 38.80 -12.52
N ILE A 53 -29.05 39.44 -12.44
CA ILE A 53 -27.75 38.77 -12.62
C ILE A 53 -27.52 37.74 -11.51
N HIS A 54 -27.80 38.08 -10.26
CA HIS A 54 -27.67 37.15 -9.13
C HIS A 54 -28.58 35.92 -9.31
N ILE A 55 -29.84 36.14 -9.69
CA ILE A 55 -30.80 35.07 -9.99
C ILE A 55 -30.31 34.21 -11.15
N LYS A 56 -29.81 34.82 -12.22
CA LYS A 56 -29.23 34.11 -13.37
C LYS A 56 -28.08 33.21 -12.93
N HIS A 57 -27.11 33.72 -12.17
CA HIS A 57 -25.99 32.91 -11.68
C HIS A 57 -26.45 31.74 -10.79
N ALA A 58 -27.48 31.96 -9.96
CA ALA A 58 -28.06 30.89 -9.16
C ALA A 58 -28.66 29.77 -10.04
N TYR A 59 -29.41 30.13 -11.10
CA TYR A 59 -29.96 29.15 -12.04
C TYR A 59 -28.89 28.45 -12.88
N GLU A 60 -27.83 29.16 -13.29
CA GLU A 60 -26.69 28.56 -13.99
C GLU A 60 -25.99 27.54 -13.11
N ALA A 61 -25.72 27.86 -11.83
CA ALA A 61 -25.14 26.92 -10.89
C ALA A 61 -26.02 25.68 -10.64
N ILE A 62 -27.35 25.87 -10.55
CA ILE A 62 -28.29 24.74 -10.43
C ILE A 62 -28.25 23.87 -11.68
N ARG A 63 -28.28 24.47 -12.87
CA ARG A 63 -28.23 23.75 -14.15
C ARG A 63 -26.94 22.95 -14.27
N ASP A 64 -25.80 23.56 -13.99
CA ASP A 64 -24.50 22.92 -14.14
C ASP A 64 -24.37 21.73 -13.16
N LYS A 65 -24.89 21.88 -11.94
CA LYS A 65 -25.01 20.77 -10.99
C LYS A 65 -25.90 19.65 -11.52
N LEU A 66 -27.09 19.96 -12.06
CA LEU A 66 -28.00 18.95 -12.61
C LEU A 66 -27.39 18.20 -13.81
N ILE A 67 -26.62 18.89 -14.65
CA ILE A 67 -25.89 18.27 -15.77
C ILE A 67 -24.81 17.31 -15.22
N GLY A 68 -24.04 17.76 -14.22
CA GLY A 68 -23.05 16.91 -13.55
C GLY A 68 -23.66 15.67 -12.88
N ASP A 69 -24.76 15.86 -12.16
CA ASP A 69 -25.51 14.76 -11.52
C ASP A 69 -26.05 13.80 -12.58
N SER A 70 -26.65 14.31 -13.67
CA SER A 70 -27.16 13.48 -14.77
C SER A 70 -26.05 12.64 -15.40
N SER A 71 -24.87 13.20 -15.64
CA SER A 71 -23.74 12.44 -16.18
C SER A 71 -23.27 11.35 -15.22
N THR A 72 -23.19 11.67 -13.93
CA THR A 72 -22.79 10.71 -12.88
C THR A 72 -23.78 9.56 -12.75
N TYR A 73 -25.08 9.85 -12.78
CA TYR A 73 -26.12 8.81 -12.71
C TYR A 73 -26.12 7.91 -13.95
N THR A 74 -25.93 8.47 -15.15
CA THR A 74 -25.83 7.67 -16.37
C THR A 74 -24.63 6.73 -16.31
N MET A 75 -23.45 7.21 -15.92
CA MET A 75 -22.25 6.38 -15.81
C MET A 75 -22.41 5.26 -14.77
N THR A 76 -22.98 5.56 -13.60
CA THR A 76 -23.21 4.54 -12.55
C THR A 76 -24.23 3.50 -12.98
N LEU A 77 -25.29 3.91 -13.69
CA LEU A 77 -26.29 3.00 -14.25
C LEU A 77 -25.68 2.08 -15.32
N GLU A 78 -24.87 2.63 -16.23
CA GLU A 78 -24.15 1.84 -17.25
C GLU A 78 -23.20 0.82 -16.62
N SER A 79 -22.46 1.22 -15.58
CA SER A 79 -21.58 0.31 -14.81
C SER A 79 -22.37 -0.83 -14.17
N MET A 80 -23.45 -0.52 -13.46
CA MET A 80 -24.31 -1.54 -12.84
C MET A 80 -24.93 -2.46 -13.89
N ALA A 81 -25.37 -1.94 -15.04
CA ALA A 81 -25.91 -2.75 -16.12
C ALA A 81 -24.86 -3.67 -16.75
N ALA A 82 -23.60 -3.23 -16.82
CA ALA A 82 -22.49 -4.06 -17.30
C ALA A 82 -22.17 -5.19 -16.31
N GLU A 83 -22.15 -4.90 -14.99
CA GLU A 83 -21.96 -5.90 -13.95
C GLU A 83 -23.07 -6.95 -13.94
N ILE A 84 -24.34 -6.53 -14.09
CA ILE A 84 -25.48 -7.45 -14.20
C ILE A 84 -25.29 -8.37 -15.40
N ARG A 85 -24.94 -7.82 -16.58
CA ARG A 85 -24.69 -8.63 -17.78
C ARG A 85 -23.56 -9.63 -17.57
N GLN A 86 -22.47 -9.21 -16.92
CA GLN A 86 -21.35 -10.10 -16.62
C GLN A 86 -21.74 -11.22 -15.65
N CYS A 87 -22.48 -10.89 -14.59
CA CYS A 87 -22.98 -11.88 -13.62
C CYS A 87 -23.95 -12.86 -14.27
N SER A 88 -24.85 -12.38 -15.13
CA SER A 88 -25.76 -13.24 -15.89
C SER A 88 -25.03 -14.21 -16.81
N ALA A 89 -23.98 -13.75 -17.52
CA ALA A 89 -23.13 -14.60 -18.35
C ALA A 89 -22.44 -15.69 -17.53
N LYS A 90 -21.74 -15.31 -16.44
CA LYS A 90 -21.08 -16.26 -15.53
C LYS A 90 -22.05 -17.29 -14.95
N LEU A 91 -23.29 -16.89 -14.66
CA LEU A 91 -24.32 -17.78 -14.14
C LEU A 91 -24.79 -18.77 -15.21
N ALA A 92 -24.90 -18.34 -16.47
CA ALA A 92 -25.19 -19.23 -17.59
C ALA A 92 -24.07 -20.28 -17.76
N ASP A 93 -22.81 -19.85 -17.79
CA ASP A 93 -21.65 -20.75 -17.90
C ASP A 93 -21.59 -21.76 -16.76
N LEU A 94 -21.84 -21.30 -15.52
CA LEU A 94 -21.84 -22.18 -14.35
C LEU A 94 -22.98 -23.20 -14.40
N LYS A 95 -24.14 -22.82 -14.94
CA LYS A 95 -25.26 -23.76 -15.13
C LYS A 95 -24.90 -24.83 -16.16
N GLU A 96 -24.30 -24.45 -17.27
CA GLU A 96 -23.85 -25.39 -18.30
C GLU A 96 -22.81 -26.36 -17.71
N SER A 97 -21.78 -25.85 -17.04
CA SER A 97 -20.78 -26.67 -16.36
C SER A 97 -21.38 -27.60 -15.29
N SER A 98 -22.40 -27.13 -14.55
CA SER A 98 -23.11 -27.97 -13.57
C SER A 98 -23.87 -29.11 -14.24
N ILE A 99 -24.48 -28.88 -15.40
CA ILE A 99 -25.18 -29.91 -16.16
C ILE A 99 -24.18 -30.95 -16.66
N GLU A 100 -23.05 -30.50 -17.22
CA GLU A 100 -21.97 -31.37 -17.67
C GLU A 100 -21.39 -32.22 -16.53
N ALA A 101 -21.17 -31.62 -15.35
CA ALA A 101 -20.67 -32.33 -14.18
C ALA A 101 -21.63 -33.42 -13.70
N VAL A 102 -22.94 -33.15 -13.72
CA VAL A 102 -23.97 -34.15 -13.38
C VAL A 102 -23.98 -35.28 -14.42
N HIS A 103 -23.93 -34.94 -15.71
CA HIS A 103 -23.88 -35.93 -16.78
C HIS A 103 -22.63 -36.82 -16.67
N LEU A 104 -21.46 -36.22 -16.38
CA LEU A 104 -20.21 -36.96 -16.18
C LEU A 104 -20.30 -37.89 -14.98
N ARG A 105 -20.81 -37.41 -13.85
CA ARG A 105 -21.04 -38.24 -12.66
C ARG A 105 -21.94 -39.43 -12.99
N ASP A 106 -23.07 -39.18 -13.66
CA ASP A 106 -24.03 -40.25 -13.98
C ASP A 106 -23.42 -41.28 -14.92
N LYS A 107 -22.63 -40.84 -15.91
CA LYS A 107 -21.85 -41.73 -16.78
C LYS A 107 -20.86 -42.59 -15.98
N THR A 108 -20.06 -41.99 -15.10
CA THR A 108 -19.08 -42.74 -14.30
C THR A 108 -19.75 -43.73 -13.33
N LEU A 109 -20.94 -43.41 -12.81
CA LEU A 109 -21.71 -44.31 -11.96
C LEU A 109 -22.25 -45.52 -12.75
N ILE A 110 -22.63 -45.32 -14.02
CA ILE A 110 -23.04 -46.42 -14.90
C ILE A 110 -21.83 -47.32 -15.19
N GLU A 111 -20.71 -46.75 -15.62
CA GLU A 111 -19.47 -47.49 -15.90
C GLU A 111 -18.99 -48.28 -14.67
N LEU A 112 -19.05 -47.68 -13.48
CA LEU A 112 -18.71 -48.36 -12.23
C LEU A 112 -19.62 -49.58 -11.98
N LYS A 113 -20.93 -49.44 -12.13
CA LYS A 113 -21.88 -50.55 -11.95
C LYS A 113 -21.63 -51.68 -12.95
N GLU A 114 -21.29 -51.35 -14.20
CA GLU A 114 -20.94 -52.35 -15.22
C GLU A 114 -19.67 -53.11 -14.83
N HIS A 115 -18.64 -52.41 -14.35
CA HIS A 115 -17.42 -53.05 -13.85
C HIS A 115 -17.66 -53.93 -12.61
N GLU A 116 -18.48 -53.47 -11.67
CA GLU A 116 -18.88 -54.27 -10.50
C GLU A 116 -19.60 -55.56 -10.90
N GLN A 117 -20.54 -55.48 -11.86
CA GLN A 117 -21.24 -56.66 -12.39
C GLN A 117 -20.29 -57.64 -13.08
N LEU A 118 -19.34 -57.13 -13.87
CA LEU A 118 -18.31 -57.94 -14.53
C LEU A 118 -17.42 -58.65 -13.52
N LEU A 119 -16.97 -57.94 -12.47
CA LEU A 119 -16.16 -58.53 -11.41
C LEU A 119 -16.92 -59.60 -10.63
N PHE A 120 -18.19 -59.35 -10.29
CA PHE A 120 -19.03 -60.33 -9.62
C PHE A 120 -19.24 -61.59 -10.49
N ALA A 121 -19.51 -61.41 -11.79
CA ALA A 121 -19.64 -62.54 -12.72
C ALA A 121 -18.34 -63.34 -12.83
N HIS A 122 -17.18 -62.67 -12.85
CA HIS A 122 -15.87 -63.31 -12.87
C HIS A 122 -15.59 -64.10 -11.58
N GLN A 123 -15.84 -63.51 -10.41
CA GLN A 123 -15.71 -64.18 -9.11
C GLN A 123 -16.60 -65.43 -9.06
N LYS A 124 -17.88 -65.31 -9.45
CA LYS A 124 -18.81 -66.44 -9.49
C LYS A 124 -18.35 -67.56 -10.43
N ARG A 125 -17.74 -67.22 -11.57
CA ARG A 125 -17.14 -68.20 -12.49
C ARG A 125 -15.97 -68.93 -11.85
N GLN A 126 -15.06 -68.20 -11.19
CA GLN A 126 -13.92 -68.79 -10.48
C GLN A 126 -14.36 -69.69 -9.32
N GLU A 127 -15.35 -69.28 -8.53
CA GLU A 127 -15.92 -70.11 -7.46
C GLU A 127 -16.50 -71.41 -8.00
N LEU A 128 -17.21 -71.36 -9.13
CA LEU A 128 -17.76 -72.54 -9.78
C LEU A 128 -16.65 -73.48 -10.30
N GLU A 129 -15.58 -72.93 -10.86
CA GLU A 129 -14.42 -73.69 -11.33
C GLU A 129 -13.68 -74.38 -10.17
N LEU A 130 -13.40 -73.64 -9.08
CA LEU A 130 -12.83 -74.19 -7.85
C LEU A 130 -13.73 -75.26 -7.23
N PHE A 131 -15.04 -75.04 -7.22
CA PHE A 131 -16.01 -76.02 -6.74
C PHE A 131 -15.96 -77.31 -7.57
N ASN A 132 -15.91 -77.19 -8.91
CA ASN A 132 -15.80 -78.33 -9.81
C ASN A 132 -14.49 -79.10 -9.62
N MET A 133 -13.35 -78.40 -9.50
CA MET A 133 -12.05 -79.02 -9.21
C MET A 133 -12.03 -79.73 -7.85
N LYS A 134 -12.63 -79.12 -6.82
CA LYS A 134 -12.76 -79.74 -5.51
C LYS A 134 -13.60 -81.01 -5.58
N ARG A 135 -14.69 -81.00 -6.34
CA ARG A 135 -15.54 -82.17 -6.56
C ARG A 135 -14.79 -83.30 -7.27
N THR A 136 -14.00 -83.01 -8.30
CA THR A 136 -13.20 -84.03 -8.99
C THR A 136 -12.10 -84.60 -8.10
N LEU A 137 -11.43 -83.77 -7.29
CA LEU A 137 -10.47 -84.24 -6.28
C LEU A 137 -11.11 -85.13 -5.22
N SER A 138 -12.29 -84.75 -4.70
CA SER A 138 -13.03 -85.60 -3.75
C SER A 138 -13.38 -86.96 -4.38
N PHE A 139 -13.80 -86.99 -5.65
CA PHE A 139 -14.08 -88.23 -6.36
C PHE A 139 -12.83 -89.10 -6.57
N LEU A 140 -11.67 -88.49 -6.84
CA LEU A 140 -10.39 -89.21 -6.91
C LEU A 140 -9.96 -89.76 -5.54
N LYS A 141 -10.21 -89.02 -4.45
CA LYS A 141 -9.89 -89.47 -3.09
C LYS A 141 -10.79 -90.63 -2.63
N GLU A 142 -12.00 -90.72 -3.15
CA GLU A 142 -12.92 -91.83 -2.92
C GLU A 142 -12.60 -93.07 -3.79
N GLN A 143 -11.73 -92.96 -4.80
CA GLN A 143 -11.14 -94.14 -5.44
C GLN A 143 -9.98 -94.71 -4.59
N PRO A 144 -9.97 -96.02 -4.32
CA PRO A 144 -8.92 -96.65 -3.51
C PRO A 144 -7.62 -96.73 -4.32
N ILE A 145 -6.63 -95.91 -3.96
CA ILE A 145 -5.26 -96.01 -4.49
C ILE A 145 -4.53 -97.13 -3.74
N PRO A 146 -3.86 -98.08 -4.44
CA PRO A 146 -3.08 -99.13 -3.79
C PRO A 146 -1.83 -98.54 -3.16
N ALA A 147 -1.72 -98.67 -1.83
CA ALA A 147 -0.59 -98.18 -1.06
C ALA A 147 0.72 -98.92 -1.43
N LYS A 148 1.71 -98.17 -1.92
CA LYS A 148 3.13 -98.53 -1.79
C LYS A 148 3.82 -97.46 -0.96
N ALA A 149 4.22 -97.86 0.23
CA ALA A 149 5.02 -97.09 1.16
C ALA A 149 6.48 -97.02 0.69
N LEU A 150 7.12 -95.87 0.89
CA LEU A 150 8.58 -95.69 0.83
C LEU A 150 9.03 -95.00 2.13
N PRO A 151 10.09 -95.50 2.80
CA PRO A 151 10.56 -94.98 4.07
C PRO A 151 11.61 -93.86 3.92
N VAL A 152 11.81 -93.20 5.05
CA VAL A 152 12.65 -92.06 5.41
C VAL A 152 14.14 -92.43 5.45
N ASP A 153 15.01 -91.56 4.93
CA ASP A 153 16.46 -91.54 5.19
C ASP A 153 16.80 -90.31 6.05
N ASP A 154 17.31 -90.57 7.26
CA ASP A 154 17.98 -89.63 8.16
C ASP A 154 19.44 -90.11 8.23
N ASP A 155 20.38 -89.37 7.65
CA ASP A 155 21.82 -89.54 7.86
C ASP A 155 22.53 -88.23 7.48
N ILE A 156 23.27 -87.64 8.42
CA ILE A 156 24.63 -87.09 8.23
C ILE A 156 25.14 -86.60 9.59
N GLU A 157 26.19 -87.28 10.03
CA GLU A 157 26.93 -87.12 11.27
C GLU A 157 27.84 -85.89 11.29
N LYS A 158 28.20 -85.56 12.52
CA LYS A 158 29.19 -84.59 13.01
C LYS A 158 30.55 -84.71 12.29
N SER A 159 31.17 -83.58 11.97
CA SER A 159 32.62 -83.51 11.76
C SER A 159 33.27 -82.77 12.92
N GLU A 160 34.22 -83.45 13.56
CA GLU A 160 35.03 -82.98 14.67
C GLU A 160 36.17 -82.08 14.20
N GLU A 161 36.55 -81.22 15.13
CA GLU A 161 37.66 -80.28 15.13
C GLU A 161 38.98 -80.92 14.66
N ASN A 162 39.72 -80.19 13.83
CA ASN A 162 41.16 -80.34 13.77
C ASN A 162 41.80 -78.96 13.67
N ASP A 163 42.18 -78.45 14.84
CA ASP A 163 42.97 -77.25 15.05
C ASP A 163 44.46 -77.63 14.97
N GLN A 164 45.16 -77.10 13.97
CA GLN A 164 46.62 -77.10 13.97
C GLN A 164 47.17 -75.89 13.21
N LEU A 165 47.38 -74.83 14.00
CA LEU A 165 48.31 -73.72 13.82
C LEU A 165 49.52 -74.00 12.91
N THR A 166 49.71 -73.17 11.89
CA THR A 166 51.06 -72.79 11.42
C THR A 166 51.03 -71.43 10.70
N GLY A 167 51.80 -70.48 11.23
CA GLY A 167 52.50 -69.46 10.44
C GLY A 167 51.72 -68.19 10.09
N GLU A 168 51.91 -67.16 10.90
CA GLU A 168 51.63 -65.77 10.56
C GLU A 168 52.36 -65.33 9.28
N ASP A 169 51.62 -64.72 8.35
CA ASP A 169 52.14 -63.70 7.44
C ASP A 169 51.02 -62.62 7.29
N PRO A 170 51.12 -61.45 7.94
CA PRO A 170 49.97 -60.59 8.22
C PRO A 170 49.55 -59.69 7.05
N THR A 171 49.97 -59.99 5.83
CA THR A 171 49.63 -59.18 4.64
C THR A 171 48.91 -59.95 3.54
N ALA A 172 48.75 -61.28 3.66
CA ALA A 172 48.03 -62.10 2.68
C ALA A 172 46.63 -62.54 3.15
N SER A 173 46.42 -62.68 4.46
CA SER A 173 45.16 -63.16 5.05
C SER A 173 43.98 -62.21 4.77
N ASP A 174 44.20 -60.89 4.81
CA ASP A 174 43.15 -59.93 4.49
C ASP A 174 42.77 -59.99 3.01
N GLY A 175 43.74 -60.17 2.10
CA GLY A 175 43.48 -60.24 0.67
C GLY A 175 42.63 -61.44 0.26
N GLN A 176 42.92 -62.62 0.82
CA GLN A 176 42.11 -63.83 0.58
C GLN A 176 40.74 -63.75 1.26
N SER A 177 40.64 -63.21 2.49
CA SER A 177 39.35 -63.00 3.15
C SER A 177 38.47 -62.01 2.38
N ILE A 178 39.05 -60.93 1.85
CA ILE A 178 38.34 -59.94 1.03
C ILE A 178 37.93 -60.55 -0.31
N LEU A 179 38.79 -61.36 -0.95
CA LEU A 179 38.46 -62.07 -2.19
C LEU A 179 37.29 -63.04 -1.99
N THR A 180 37.30 -63.82 -0.91
CA THR A 180 36.20 -64.74 -0.58
C THR A 180 34.91 -63.99 -0.27
N GLN A 181 34.98 -62.85 0.42
CA GLN A 181 33.80 -62.00 0.66
C GLN A 181 33.29 -61.37 -0.64
N LEU A 182 34.17 -60.95 -1.55
CA LEU A 182 33.80 -60.41 -2.86
C LEU A 182 33.17 -61.49 -3.75
N GLU A 183 33.69 -62.72 -3.74
CA GLU A 183 33.10 -63.86 -4.45
C GLU A 183 31.75 -64.26 -3.87
N GLU A 184 31.59 -64.22 -2.55
CA GLU A 184 30.31 -64.47 -1.88
C GLU A 184 29.29 -63.38 -2.23
N ILE A 185 29.69 -62.10 -2.18
CA ILE A 185 28.85 -60.97 -2.60
C ILE A 185 28.49 -61.11 -4.09
N HIS A 186 29.43 -61.49 -4.95
CA HIS A 186 29.18 -61.68 -6.39
C HIS A 186 28.21 -62.83 -6.67
N SER A 187 28.39 -63.95 -5.98
CA SER A 187 27.47 -65.10 -6.04
C SER A 187 26.06 -64.72 -5.56
N ASN A 188 25.97 -63.98 -4.45
CA ASN A 188 24.70 -63.48 -3.92
C ASN A 188 24.05 -62.46 -4.87
N LEU A 189 24.84 -61.60 -5.51
CA LEU A 189 24.33 -60.64 -6.49
C LEU A 189 23.80 -61.35 -7.73
N LYS A 190 24.52 -62.37 -8.20
CA LYS A 190 24.17 -63.20 -9.36
C LYS A 190 22.91 -64.01 -9.10
N THR A 191 22.74 -64.57 -7.90
CA THR A 191 21.52 -65.29 -7.52
C THR A 191 20.32 -64.35 -7.32
N ALA A 192 20.53 -63.16 -6.77
CA ALA A 192 19.46 -62.17 -6.54
C ALA A 192 18.99 -61.44 -7.82
N THR A 193 19.92 -61.13 -8.75
CA THR A 193 19.59 -60.41 -9.99
C THR A 193 19.39 -61.33 -11.20
N GLY A 194 19.88 -62.58 -11.14
CA GLY A 194 19.76 -63.56 -12.24
C GLY A 194 20.67 -63.26 -13.44
N VAL A 195 21.52 -62.24 -13.35
CA VAL A 195 22.37 -61.75 -14.44
C VAL A 195 23.81 -62.22 -14.25
N SER A 196 24.41 -62.77 -15.30
CA SER A 196 25.75 -63.39 -15.23
C SER A 196 26.90 -62.48 -15.66
N ASP A 197 26.62 -61.35 -16.34
CA ASP A 197 27.64 -60.40 -16.82
C ASP A 197 27.73 -59.17 -15.91
N ASN A 198 28.95 -58.81 -15.51
CA ASN A 198 29.22 -57.65 -14.65
C ASN A 198 28.76 -56.33 -15.30
N SER A 199 28.85 -56.24 -16.63
CA SER A 199 28.43 -55.03 -17.36
C SER A 199 26.92 -54.79 -17.31
N GLU A 200 26.13 -55.86 -17.21
CA GLU A 200 24.67 -55.81 -17.10
C GLU A 200 24.23 -55.54 -15.66
N ILE A 201 24.98 -56.06 -14.68
CA ILE A 201 24.80 -55.76 -13.25
C ILE A 201 24.96 -54.26 -12.99
N GLU A 202 26.00 -53.62 -13.53
CA GLU A 202 26.22 -52.17 -13.37
C GLU A 202 25.07 -51.35 -13.96
N LYS A 203 24.57 -51.73 -15.15
CA LYS A 203 23.41 -51.07 -15.78
C LYS A 203 22.15 -51.23 -14.95
N LEU A 204 21.93 -52.41 -14.37
CA LEU A 204 20.81 -52.66 -13.44
C LEU A 204 20.91 -51.80 -12.19
N PHE A 205 22.10 -51.66 -11.60
CA PHE A 205 22.32 -50.78 -10.46
C PHE A 205 22.01 -49.32 -10.78
N VAL A 206 22.47 -48.81 -11.93
CA VAL A 206 22.14 -47.45 -12.37
C VAL A 206 20.63 -47.28 -12.57
N GLN A 207 19.95 -48.28 -13.15
CA GLN A 207 18.49 -48.24 -13.30
C GLN A 207 17.76 -48.31 -11.96
N PHE A 208 18.23 -49.11 -11.01
CA PHE A 208 17.67 -49.17 -9.67
C PHE A 208 17.90 -47.88 -8.89
N GLU A 209 19.08 -47.26 -9.00
CA GLU A 209 19.37 -45.96 -8.40
C GLU A 209 18.46 -44.87 -8.98
N GLN A 210 18.28 -44.85 -10.30
CA GLN A 210 17.34 -43.93 -10.96
C GLN A 210 15.89 -44.18 -10.55
N SER A 211 15.46 -45.44 -10.48
CA SER A 211 14.11 -45.82 -10.05
C SER A 211 13.84 -45.43 -8.59
N THR A 212 14.79 -45.69 -7.69
CA THR A 212 14.69 -45.32 -6.27
C THR A 212 14.73 -43.79 -6.09
N ALA A 213 15.54 -43.07 -6.86
CA ALA A 213 15.54 -41.61 -6.86
C ALA A 213 14.20 -41.02 -7.35
N ASN A 214 13.61 -41.60 -8.40
CA ASN A 214 12.29 -41.19 -8.90
C ASN A 214 11.17 -41.48 -7.90
N LEU A 215 11.19 -42.65 -7.24
CA LEU A 215 10.26 -42.98 -6.17
C LEU A 215 10.38 -42.01 -4.97
N ARG A 216 11.61 -41.62 -4.61
CA ARG A 216 11.84 -40.64 -3.54
C ARG A 216 11.24 -39.28 -3.89
N LYS A 217 11.48 -38.78 -5.11
CA LYS A 217 10.87 -37.53 -5.61
C LYS A 217 9.35 -37.59 -5.61
N LEU A 218 8.77 -38.68 -6.12
CA LEU A 218 7.32 -38.87 -6.14
C LEU A 218 6.73 -38.93 -4.72
N SER A 219 7.43 -39.57 -3.79
CA SER A 219 7.03 -39.61 -2.38
C SER A 219 7.04 -38.20 -1.75
N GLU A 220 8.06 -37.39 -2.04
CA GLU A 220 8.16 -36.02 -1.55
C GLU A 220 7.04 -35.12 -2.13
N GLU A 221 6.77 -35.22 -3.43
CA GLU A 221 5.66 -34.51 -4.08
C GLU A 221 4.30 -34.91 -3.49
N PHE A 222 4.09 -36.21 -3.22
CA PHE A 222 2.89 -36.71 -2.58
C PHE A 222 2.74 -36.16 -1.15
N GLU A 223 3.82 -36.12 -0.39
CA GLU A 223 3.81 -35.57 0.97
C GLU A 223 3.48 -34.07 0.98
N ILE A 224 4.06 -33.30 0.05
CA ILE A 224 3.73 -31.87 -0.15
C ILE A 224 2.25 -31.72 -0.49
N ARG A 225 1.74 -32.53 -1.42
CA ARG A 225 0.32 -32.49 -1.84
C ARG A 225 -0.62 -32.85 -0.69
N VAL A 226 -0.27 -33.84 0.13
CA VAL A 226 -1.03 -34.21 1.32
C VAL A 226 -1.03 -33.08 2.36
N LYS A 227 0.12 -32.43 2.61
CA LYS A 227 0.21 -31.26 3.50
C LYS A 227 -0.67 -30.11 3.01
N LEU A 228 -0.63 -29.82 1.72
CA LEU A 228 -1.46 -28.78 1.10
C LEU A 228 -2.95 -29.09 1.23
N LEU A 229 -3.37 -30.31 0.88
CA LEU A 229 -4.77 -30.73 0.99
C LEU A 229 -5.24 -30.73 2.45
N ARG A 230 -4.39 -31.11 3.41
CA ARG A 230 -4.71 -31.06 4.83
C ARG A 230 -4.90 -29.61 5.31
N SER A 231 -4.06 -28.68 4.86
CA SER A 231 -4.21 -27.24 5.14
C SER A 231 -5.49 -26.68 4.52
N GLN A 232 -5.77 -26.98 3.25
CA GLN A 232 -6.99 -26.55 2.57
C GLN A 232 -8.24 -27.10 3.24
N ASN A 233 -8.23 -28.37 3.66
CA ASN A 233 -9.34 -28.99 4.38
C ASN A 233 -9.50 -28.38 5.79
N GLY A 234 -8.41 -28.05 6.49
CA GLY A 234 -8.44 -27.28 7.73
C GLY A 234 -9.13 -25.93 7.55
N ARG A 235 -8.73 -25.17 6.53
CA ARG A 235 -9.35 -23.89 6.17
C ARG A 235 -10.84 -24.05 5.81
N LEU A 236 -11.19 -25.09 5.05
CA LEU A 236 -12.59 -25.36 4.70
C LEU A 236 -13.43 -25.71 5.93
N LYS A 237 -12.86 -26.44 6.90
CA LYS A 237 -13.52 -26.74 8.18
C LYS A 237 -13.70 -25.49 9.03
N GLU A 238 -12.72 -24.59 9.07
CA GLU A 238 -12.86 -23.29 9.75
C GLU A 238 -13.99 -22.47 9.12
N ILE A 239 -13.99 -22.33 7.78
CA ILE A 239 -15.06 -21.63 7.05
C ILE A 239 -16.42 -22.29 7.30
N PHE A 240 -16.48 -23.63 7.34
CA PHE A 240 -17.71 -24.35 7.63
C PHE A 240 -18.19 -24.13 9.07
N GLN A 241 -17.29 -24.11 10.05
CA GLN A 241 -17.61 -23.79 11.44
C GLN A 241 -18.07 -22.33 11.59
N GLU A 242 -17.45 -21.39 10.87
CA GLU A 242 -17.93 -20.01 10.79
C GLU A 242 -19.33 -19.94 10.16
N LEU A 243 -19.56 -20.66 9.07
CA LEU A 243 -20.86 -20.70 8.41
C LEU A 243 -21.94 -21.37 9.28
N GLN A 244 -21.57 -22.40 10.03
CA GLN A 244 -22.44 -23.06 11.00
C GLN A 244 -22.73 -22.15 12.18
N SER A 245 -21.76 -21.37 12.66
CA SER A 245 -21.97 -20.33 13.66
C SER A 245 -22.95 -19.27 13.14
N ILE A 246 -22.82 -18.85 11.87
CA ILE A 246 -23.76 -17.93 11.20
C ILE A 246 -25.16 -18.57 11.06
N GLY A 247 -25.23 -19.85 10.69
CA GLY A 247 -26.48 -20.60 10.52
C GLY A 247 -27.22 -20.88 11.83
N SER A 248 -26.48 -21.18 12.89
CA SER A 248 -27.00 -21.37 14.25
C SER A 248 -27.37 -20.03 14.90
N ALA A 249 -26.67 -18.94 14.59
CA ALA A 249 -27.05 -17.61 15.06
C ALA A 249 -28.35 -17.10 14.42
N LYS A 250 -28.69 -17.53 13.19
CA LYS A 250 -29.96 -17.18 12.52
C LYS A 250 -31.21 -17.72 13.22
N THR A 251 -31.11 -18.69 14.13
CA THR A 251 -32.25 -19.15 14.93
C THR A 251 -32.46 -18.31 16.20
N SER A 252 -31.52 -17.42 16.55
CA SER A 252 -31.61 -16.48 17.68
C SER A 252 -31.62 -15.03 17.17
N GLY A 253 -32.81 -14.56 16.79
CA GLY A 253 -33.04 -13.28 16.10
C GLY A 253 -32.56 -12.01 16.82
N ASN A 254 -32.23 -12.06 18.12
CA ASN A 254 -31.81 -10.89 18.89
C ASN A 254 -30.28 -10.76 19.07
N LEU A 255 -29.53 -11.85 18.98
CA LEU A 255 -28.06 -11.82 19.17
C LEU A 255 -27.32 -11.42 17.88
N THR A 256 -27.90 -11.75 16.72
CA THR A 256 -27.33 -11.45 15.38
C THR A 256 -27.34 -9.97 15.04
N GLN A 257 -28.42 -9.24 15.37
CA GLN A 257 -28.47 -7.80 15.13
C GLN A 257 -27.43 -7.08 15.99
N THR A 258 -27.30 -7.45 17.25
CA THR A 258 -26.38 -6.81 18.20
C THR A 258 -24.92 -7.07 17.83
N THR A 259 -24.57 -8.30 17.47
CA THR A 259 -23.19 -8.66 17.06
C THR A 259 -22.81 -8.08 15.69
N ALA A 260 -23.73 -8.08 14.72
CA ALA A 260 -23.51 -7.43 13.43
C ALA A 260 -23.35 -5.90 13.59
N GLN A 261 -24.16 -5.28 14.44
CA GLN A 261 -24.09 -3.85 14.73
C GLN A 261 -22.80 -3.49 15.48
N ALA A 262 -22.34 -4.33 16.42
CA ALA A 262 -21.04 -4.17 17.09
C ALA A 262 -19.87 -4.29 16.09
N ARG A 263 -19.94 -5.24 15.16
CA ARG A 263 -18.93 -5.39 14.09
C ARG A 263 -18.92 -4.19 13.15
N MET A 264 -20.08 -3.68 12.76
CA MET A 264 -20.19 -2.46 11.95
C MET A 264 -19.63 -1.24 12.69
N ALA A 265 -19.89 -1.10 13.99
CA ALA A 265 -19.33 -0.03 14.80
C ALA A 265 -17.80 -0.13 14.89
N SER A 266 -17.26 -1.33 15.12
CA SER A 266 -15.81 -1.58 15.14
C SER A 266 -15.15 -1.26 13.79
N LEU A 267 -15.76 -1.68 12.68
CA LEU A 267 -15.25 -1.37 11.34
C LEU A 267 -15.30 0.13 11.03
N LYS A 268 -16.37 0.82 11.44
CA LYS A 268 -16.46 2.29 11.32
C LYS A 268 -15.38 2.98 12.14
N ALA A 269 -15.11 2.53 13.36
CA ALA A 269 -14.05 3.07 14.21
C ALA A 269 -12.65 2.85 13.60
N LYS A 270 -12.39 1.65 13.06
CA LYS A 270 -11.13 1.37 12.32
C LYS A 270 -10.99 2.25 11.09
N MET A 271 -12.08 2.43 10.33
CA MET A 271 -12.09 3.30 9.15
C MET A 271 -11.83 4.77 9.54
N SER A 272 -12.44 5.28 10.61
CA SER A 272 -12.19 6.64 11.08
C SER A 272 -10.76 6.83 11.59
N ALA A 273 -10.20 5.84 12.29
CA ALA A 273 -8.81 5.86 12.75
C ALA A 273 -7.83 5.88 11.56
N ALA A 274 -8.01 4.98 10.58
CA ALA A 274 -7.19 4.96 9.37
C ALA A 274 -7.31 6.27 8.56
N ARG A 275 -8.51 6.86 8.50
CA ARG A 275 -8.73 8.16 7.84
C ARG A 275 -8.03 9.31 8.58
N SER A 276 -8.06 9.30 9.91
CA SER A 276 -7.35 10.27 10.73
C SER A 276 -5.83 10.17 10.52
N GLU A 277 -5.30 8.95 10.50
CA GLU A 277 -3.88 8.70 10.27
C GLU A 277 -3.45 9.12 8.86
N LEU A 278 -4.26 8.82 7.84
CA LEU A 278 -4.00 9.26 6.48
C LEU A 278 -4.03 10.80 6.35
N ASN A 279 -4.92 11.48 7.06
CA ASN A 279 -4.92 12.94 7.10
C ASN A 279 -3.69 13.51 7.80
N ARG A 280 -3.25 12.89 8.91
CA ARG A 280 -2.01 13.25 9.62
C ARG A 280 -0.79 13.10 8.71
N LEU A 281 -0.68 11.97 8.00
CA LEU A 281 0.40 11.72 7.04
C LEU A 281 0.39 12.70 5.86
N ARG A 282 -0.80 13.07 5.35
CA ARG A 282 -0.92 14.11 4.32
C ARG A 282 -0.42 15.45 4.83
N GLN A 283 -0.80 15.85 6.04
CA GLN A 283 -0.34 17.09 6.62
C GLN A 283 1.18 17.09 6.84
N LEU A 284 1.73 15.98 7.32
CA LEU A 284 3.19 15.80 7.45
C LEU A 284 3.89 15.88 6.09
N LEU A 285 3.33 15.25 5.05
CA LEU A 285 3.87 15.34 3.70
C LEU A 285 3.86 16.77 3.17
N THR A 286 2.80 17.55 3.42
CA THR A 286 2.76 18.98 3.07
C THR A 286 3.84 19.77 3.82
N TYR A 287 4.07 19.50 5.10
CA TYR A 287 5.15 20.16 5.86
C TYR A 287 6.54 19.81 5.29
N VAL A 288 6.77 18.54 4.97
CA VAL A 288 8.02 18.09 4.34
C VAL A 288 8.20 18.76 2.98
N HIS A 289 7.13 18.81 2.17
CA HIS A 289 7.16 19.47 0.86
C HIS A 289 7.57 20.92 0.99
N LEU A 290 6.90 21.68 1.87
CA LEU A 290 7.22 23.09 2.11
C LEU A 290 8.63 23.29 2.67
N ALA A 291 9.09 22.39 3.55
CA ALA A 291 10.44 22.44 4.11
C ALA A 291 11.51 22.23 3.01
N VAL A 292 11.31 21.26 2.13
CA VAL A 292 12.20 20.98 0.99
C VAL A 292 12.16 22.12 -0.02
N GLU A 293 10.99 22.66 -0.35
CA GLU A 293 10.86 23.87 -1.18
C GLU A 293 11.64 25.05 -0.60
N HIS A 294 11.53 25.28 0.70
CA HIS A 294 12.25 26.36 1.36
C HIS A 294 13.77 26.14 1.38
N ILE A 295 14.23 24.91 1.59
CA ILE A 295 15.66 24.54 1.48
C ILE A 295 16.14 24.79 0.05
N TYR A 296 15.40 24.32 -0.95
CA TYR A 296 15.72 24.51 -2.36
C TYR A 296 15.88 26.00 -2.72
N VAL A 297 14.91 26.83 -2.32
CA VAL A 297 14.96 28.28 -2.53
C VAL A 297 16.20 28.89 -1.88
N LYS A 298 16.55 28.49 -0.65
CA LYS A 298 17.74 29.00 0.04
C LYS A 298 19.03 28.58 -0.65
N LEU A 299 19.15 27.32 -1.05
CA LEU A 299 20.32 26.80 -1.77
C LEU A 299 20.52 27.54 -3.10
N GLN A 300 19.45 27.85 -3.83
CA GLN A 300 19.52 28.61 -5.08
C GLN A 300 20.07 30.04 -4.88
N MET A 301 19.82 30.66 -3.73
CA MET A 301 20.26 32.02 -3.42
C MET A 301 21.76 32.09 -3.05
N THR A 302 22.44 30.95 -2.91
CA THR A 302 23.89 30.92 -2.69
C THR A 302 24.67 31.27 -3.97
N PRO A 303 25.78 32.02 -3.87
CA PRO A 303 26.53 32.52 -5.02
C PRO A 303 27.21 31.41 -5.85
N SER A 304 27.41 30.22 -5.28
CA SER A 304 27.97 28.99 -5.87
C SER A 304 27.22 28.42 -7.08
N THR A 305 25.96 28.82 -7.30
CA THR A 305 25.19 28.29 -8.43
C THR A 305 25.63 28.96 -9.74
N THR A 306 26.05 28.15 -10.73
CA THR A 306 26.47 28.64 -12.06
C THR A 306 25.35 29.48 -12.71
N LYS A 307 25.72 30.48 -13.53
CA LYS A 307 24.75 31.41 -14.18
C LYS A 307 23.67 30.69 -15.01
N GLY A 308 23.93 29.45 -15.45
CA GLY A 308 22.97 28.56 -16.10
C GLY A 308 21.94 27.96 -15.13
N ALA A 309 22.40 27.47 -13.97
CA ALA A 309 21.54 26.94 -12.91
C ALA A 309 20.57 27.99 -12.35
N LYS A 310 21.03 29.25 -12.19
CA LYS A 310 20.15 30.37 -11.77
C LYS A 310 18.98 30.63 -12.72
N LYS A 311 19.19 30.46 -14.03
CA LYS A 311 18.14 30.62 -15.05
C LYS A 311 17.15 29.45 -15.03
N GLN A 312 17.64 28.21 -14.96
CA GLN A 312 16.80 27.02 -14.89
C GLN A 312 15.96 26.99 -13.61
N ALA A 313 16.54 27.39 -12.47
CA ALA A 313 15.86 27.47 -11.20
C ALA A 313 14.80 28.60 -11.16
N SER A 314 14.97 29.71 -11.89
CA SER A 314 13.92 30.73 -12.06
C SER A 314 12.70 30.25 -12.88
N VAL A 315 12.91 29.28 -13.78
CA VAL A 315 11.84 28.62 -14.55
C VAL A 315 11.12 27.59 -13.69
N ILE A 316 11.87 26.87 -12.84
CA ILE A 316 11.37 25.94 -11.83
C ILE A 316 10.52 26.67 -10.78
N LEU A 317 10.94 27.86 -10.30
CA LEU A 317 10.16 28.70 -9.37
C LEU A 317 8.79 29.11 -9.92
N ARG A 318 8.63 29.22 -11.25
CA ARG A 318 7.32 29.47 -11.86
C ARG A 318 6.39 28.24 -11.88
N HIS A 319 6.94 27.04 -11.72
CA HIS A 319 6.24 25.76 -11.82
C HIS A 319 6.40 24.89 -10.56
N LEU A 320 6.72 25.47 -9.40
CA LEU A 320 6.95 24.71 -8.15
C LEU A 320 5.77 23.79 -7.79
N VAL A 321 4.55 24.20 -8.17
CA VAL A 321 3.30 23.45 -7.96
C VAL A 321 3.25 22.12 -8.73
N GLU A 322 4.06 21.96 -9.79
CA GLU A 322 4.05 20.80 -10.69
C GLU A 322 5.24 19.84 -10.49
N ILE A 323 6.19 20.17 -9.60
CA ILE A 323 7.41 19.38 -9.42
C ILE A 323 7.21 18.32 -8.35
N HIS A 324 7.56 17.08 -8.71
CA HIS A 324 7.48 15.93 -7.82
C HIS A 324 8.53 16.03 -6.70
N LEU A 325 8.12 15.85 -5.44
CA LEU A 325 8.95 16.07 -4.24
C LEU A 325 10.33 15.35 -4.27
N PRO A 326 10.43 14.06 -4.66
CA PRO A 326 11.71 13.38 -4.84
C PRO A 326 12.68 14.08 -5.79
N ASP A 327 12.21 14.67 -6.88
CA ASP A 327 13.06 15.35 -7.86
C ASP A 327 13.63 16.64 -7.27
N LEU A 328 12.82 17.34 -6.47
CA LEU A 328 13.24 18.53 -5.74
C LEU A 328 14.28 18.20 -4.65
N MET A 329 14.08 17.08 -3.94
CA MET A 329 15.05 16.57 -2.97
C MET A 329 16.39 16.20 -3.65
N LEU A 330 16.34 15.55 -4.82
CA LEU A 330 17.55 15.19 -5.57
C LEU A 330 18.34 16.45 -5.96
N GLN A 331 17.67 17.49 -6.46
CA GLN A 331 18.33 18.76 -6.77
C GLN A 331 18.90 19.45 -5.52
N CYS A 332 18.26 19.32 -4.36
CA CYS A 332 18.83 19.86 -3.11
C CYS A 332 20.11 19.13 -2.72
N LEU A 333 20.19 17.82 -2.93
CA LEU A 333 21.40 17.02 -2.70
C LEU A 333 22.51 17.42 -3.68
N ASP A 334 22.20 17.57 -4.98
CA ASP A 334 23.18 18.02 -5.97
C ASP A 334 23.76 19.41 -5.62
N TYR A 335 22.92 20.34 -5.15
CA TYR A 335 23.38 21.66 -4.68
C TYR A 335 24.18 21.59 -3.39
N GLN A 336 23.84 20.66 -2.49
CA GLN A 336 24.60 20.43 -1.28
C GLN A 336 26.00 19.91 -1.62
N ASP A 337 26.10 18.89 -2.48
CA ASP A 337 27.39 18.35 -2.94
C ASP A 337 28.22 19.43 -3.65
N GLN A 338 27.58 20.28 -4.47
CA GLN A 338 28.27 21.41 -5.11
C GLN A 338 28.81 22.41 -4.07
N LEU A 339 28.02 22.74 -3.04
CA LEU A 339 28.45 23.65 -1.98
C LEU A 339 29.59 23.05 -1.14
N ASP A 340 29.52 21.77 -0.81
CA ASP A 340 30.57 21.07 -0.08
C ASP A 340 31.89 21.11 -0.87
N ASN A 341 31.85 20.82 -2.18
CA ASN A 341 33.03 20.95 -3.06
C ASN A 341 33.55 22.40 -3.18
N ASP A 342 32.67 23.39 -3.29
CA ASP A 342 33.07 24.81 -3.37
C ASP A 342 33.67 25.33 -2.05
N LEU A 343 33.27 24.74 -0.93
CA LEU A 343 33.73 25.10 0.41
C LEU A 343 34.93 24.28 0.89
N ASP A 344 35.29 23.19 0.21
CA ASP A 344 36.43 22.33 0.57
C ASP A 344 37.76 23.10 0.64
N ASP A 345 37.96 24.10 -0.22
CA ASP A 345 39.15 24.97 -0.23
C ASP A 345 38.94 26.31 0.51
N TYR A 346 37.77 26.52 1.13
CA TYR A 346 37.39 27.80 1.71
C TYR A 346 37.78 27.89 3.20
N ASN A 347 38.87 28.59 3.49
CA ASN A 347 39.32 28.81 4.86
C ASN A 347 38.53 29.97 5.51
N LEU A 348 37.52 29.59 6.31
CA LEU A 348 36.65 30.54 7.03
C LEU A 348 37.43 31.53 7.90
N ASP A 349 38.51 31.10 8.55
CA ASP A 349 39.30 31.93 9.45
C ASP A 349 40.04 33.04 8.70
N VAL A 350 40.52 32.73 7.49
CA VAL A 350 41.22 33.71 6.63
C VAL A 350 40.25 34.76 6.09
N GLU A 351 39.04 34.35 5.66
CA GLU A 351 38.07 35.33 5.16
C GLU A 351 37.46 36.16 6.29
N ILE A 352 37.20 35.58 7.47
CA ILE A 352 36.75 36.34 8.64
C ILE A 352 37.82 37.36 9.05
N ALA A 353 39.10 36.97 9.07
CA ALA A 353 40.20 37.90 9.34
C ALA A 353 40.25 39.02 8.29
N LYS A 354 40.02 38.71 7.02
CA LYS A 354 39.99 39.68 5.92
C LYS A 354 38.79 40.62 6.01
N MET A 355 37.61 40.13 6.38
CA MET A 355 36.42 40.95 6.63
C MET A 355 36.61 41.89 7.82
N ILE A 356 37.16 41.40 8.94
CA ILE A 356 37.49 42.23 10.11
C ILE A 356 38.54 43.27 9.73
N GLN A 357 39.53 42.91 8.91
CA GLN A 357 40.54 43.84 8.42
C GLN A 357 39.95 44.90 7.49
N GLU A 358 39.07 44.54 6.55
CA GLU A 358 38.34 45.48 5.69
C GLU A 358 37.43 46.41 6.49
N GLU A 359 36.73 45.89 7.50
CA GLU A 359 35.90 46.69 8.40
C GLU A 359 36.77 47.67 9.21
N SER A 360 37.91 47.22 9.72
CA SER A 360 38.88 48.09 10.40
C SER A 360 39.48 49.17 9.47
N MET A 361 39.75 48.86 8.20
CA MET A 361 40.23 49.84 7.22
C MET A 361 39.15 50.86 6.86
N LYS A 362 37.88 50.44 6.75
CA LYS A 362 36.75 51.34 6.54
C LYS A 362 36.55 52.30 7.72
N LEU A 363 36.75 51.83 8.95
CA LEU A 363 36.73 52.66 10.16
C LEU A 363 37.90 53.66 10.22
N MET A 364 39.08 53.27 9.76
CA MET A 364 40.25 54.18 9.68
C MET A 364 40.09 55.28 8.63
N HIS A 365 39.33 55.02 7.55
CA HIS A 365 39.01 56.03 6.54
C HIS A 365 37.95 57.05 7.01
N THR A 366 37.12 56.70 8.00
CA THR A 366 36.16 57.65 8.59
C THR A 366 36.77 58.58 9.64
N ASP A 367 37.93 58.24 10.22
CA ASP A 367 38.60 59.10 11.23
C ASP A 367 39.53 60.16 10.62
N GLN A 368 39.75 60.14 9.29
CA GLN A 368 40.65 61.08 8.60
C GLN A 368 39.93 62.15 7.76
N GLU A 369 38.59 62.14 7.71
CA GLU A 369 37.77 63.21 7.12
C GLU A 369 36.71 63.70 8.13
N ASP A 370 37.13 64.57 9.06
CA ASP A 370 36.46 65.83 9.48
C ASP A 370 36.77 66.22 10.94
N PRO A 371 37.55 67.30 11.19
CA PRO A 371 37.65 67.90 12.50
C PRO A 371 36.54 68.95 12.64
N LYS A 372 35.29 68.53 12.83
CA LYS A 372 34.19 69.40 13.31
C LYS A 372 32.95 68.54 13.58
N VAL A 373 32.73 68.27 14.86
CA VAL A 373 31.47 68.47 15.62
C VAL A 373 31.76 67.88 17.00
N GLN A 374 32.42 68.70 17.82
CA GLN A 374 32.30 68.57 19.27
C GLN A 374 30.98 69.23 19.68
N HIS A 375 30.34 68.63 20.70
CA HIS A 375 29.12 69.05 21.39
C HIS A 375 27.81 68.48 20.84
N SER A 376 27.46 67.28 21.31
CA SER A 376 26.46 67.13 22.38
C SER A 376 26.06 65.66 22.50
N ARG A 377 26.68 64.93 23.42
CA ARG A 377 26.05 63.85 24.20
C ARG A 377 27.09 63.22 25.12
N SER A 378 27.20 63.80 26.31
CA SER A 378 27.74 63.12 27.48
C SER A 378 26.63 62.94 28.50
N ALA A 379 26.74 61.86 29.27
CA ALA A 379 25.95 61.45 30.42
C ALA A 379 24.63 60.73 30.15
N GLN A 380 24.71 59.39 30.09
CA GLN A 380 24.27 58.58 31.22
C GLN A 380 24.88 57.17 31.11
N LEU A 381 25.88 56.94 31.95
CA LEU A 381 26.30 55.62 32.39
C LEU A 381 25.24 55.12 33.38
N ASP A 382 24.85 53.86 33.26
CA ASP A 382 24.71 53.02 34.45
C ASP A 382 25.10 51.57 34.11
N GLU A 383 25.78 50.97 35.07
CA GLU A 383 26.56 49.74 34.99
C GLU A 383 25.74 48.50 35.38
N GLY A 384 26.26 47.34 34.99
CA GLY A 384 25.90 46.03 35.54
C GLY A 384 25.25 45.11 34.51
N GLY A 385 25.80 43.95 34.14
CA GLY A 385 26.96 43.23 34.62
C GLY A 385 26.96 41.86 33.95
N GLU A 386 28.14 41.47 33.45
CA GLU A 386 28.70 40.12 33.44
C GLU A 386 27.98 38.91 32.78
N LYS A 387 28.74 38.30 31.83
CA LYS A 387 28.91 36.85 31.58
C LYS A 387 27.71 36.15 30.89
N ARG A 388 27.86 35.31 29.87
CA ARG A 388 28.96 34.51 29.34
C ARG A 388 28.50 33.90 28.01
N VAL A 389 29.38 33.88 27.00
CA VAL A 389 29.33 32.89 25.92
C VAL A 389 30.08 31.66 26.43
N ALA A 390 29.44 30.48 26.43
CA ALA A 390 30.13 29.18 26.36
C ALA A 390 29.16 28.00 26.17
N ASN A 391 29.48 27.22 25.12
CA ASN A 391 29.32 25.76 24.97
C ASN A 391 27.98 25.13 24.56
N LEU A 392 27.90 24.86 23.25
CA LEU A 392 28.11 23.54 22.61
C LEU A 392 27.62 22.26 23.32
N LYS A 393 26.82 21.49 22.56
CA LYS A 393 26.72 20.02 22.49
C LYS A 393 26.07 19.28 23.68
N TYR A 394 24.87 18.72 23.45
CA TYR A 394 24.68 17.26 23.55
C TYR A 394 23.44 16.77 22.80
N ILE A 395 23.54 15.51 22.38
CA ILE A 395 22.66 14.71 21.53
C ILE A 395 21.60 13.99 22.38
N ARG A 396 20.38 13.87 21.84
CA ARG A 396 19.39 12.77 22.00
C ARG A 396 19.06 12.28 23.41
N SER A 397 17.79 12.45 23.80
CA SER A 397 17.04 11.46 24.57
C SER A 397 15.60 11.42 24.06
N VAL A 398 15.21 10.22 23.63
CA VAL A 398 13.82 9.78 23.46
C VAL A 398 13.35 9.35 24.84
N GLU A 399 12.25 9.92 25.31
CA GLU A 399 11.33 9.43 26.35
C GLU A 399 10.08 10.32 26.17
N THR A 400 9.01 9.82 25.53
CA THR A 400 7.80 9.32 26.21
C THR A 400 7.46 10.09 27.47
N ASP A 401 6.59 11.09 27.32
CA ASP A 401 5.60 11.44 28.34
C ASP A 401 4.36 11.99 27.60
N GLU A 402 3.30 11.19 27.62
CA GLU A 402 1.96 11.73 27.60
C GLU A 402 1.77 12.48 28.93
N GLU A 403 1.53 13.79 28.87
CA GLU A 403 0.51 14.45 29.68
C GLU A 403 0.38 15.91 29.23
N ASP A 404 -0.85 16.24 28.84
CA ASP A 404 -1.47 17.56 28.83
C ASP A 404 -0.58 18.78 28.54
N ASN A 405 -0.61 19.24 27.29
CA ASN A 405 -0.45 20.67 27.04
C ASN A 405 -1.52 21.24 26.10
N THR A 406 -2.41 21.96 26.76
CA THR A 406 -3.49 22.86 26.34
C THR A 406 -3.28 23.65 25.04
N GLU A 407 -3.93 23.24 23.96
CA GLU A 407 -4.25 24.17 22.86
C GLU A 407 -5.62 23.94 22.19
N TRP A 408 -6.55 23.26 22.86
CA TRP A 408 -7.95 23.27 22.44
C TRP A 408 -8.64 24.50 23.05
N ARG A 409 -8.62 25.61 22.31
CA ARG A 409 -9.49 26.76 22.59
C ARG A 409 -10.93 26.25 22.65
N SER A 410 -11.55 26.35 23.83
CA SER A 410 -12.89 25.83 24.06
C SER A 410 -13.88 26.53 23.12
N ARG A 411 -14.93 25.81 22.72
CA ARG A 411 -16.03 26.36 21.90
C ARG A 411 -16.66 27.62 22.50
N ASN A 412 -16.52 27.82 23.81
CA ASN A 412 -16.91 29.06 24.49
C ASN A 412 -15.95 30.24 24.22
N ASP A 413 -14.64 30.00 24.09
CA ASP A 413 -13.65 31.05 23.80
C ASP A 413 -13.81 31.60 22.38
N LEU A 414 -14.19 30.72 21.43
CA LEU A 414 -14.51 31.13 20.06
C LEU A 414 -15.78 32.00 20.01
N LYS A 415 -16.77 31.73 20.89
CA LYS A 415 -17.98 32.55 21.02
C LYS A 415 -17.67 33.92 21.63
N HIS A 416 -16.83 33.99 22.66
CA HIS A 416 -16.43 35.25 23.26
C HIS A 416 -15.62 36.13 22.29
N ARG A 417 -14.74 35.53 21.50
CA ARG A 417 -13.97 36.25 20.47
C ARG A 417 -14.85 36.72 19.29
N SER A 418 -15.82 35.91 18.87
CA SER A 418 -16.84 36.30 17.89
C SER A 418 -17.70 37.48 18.40
N ALA A 419 -18.13 37.42 19.66
CA ALA A 419 -18.87 38.51 20.29
C ALA A 419 -18.03 39.80 20.39
N TYR A 420 -16.75 39.69 20.72
CA TYR A 420 -15.83 40.82 20.77
C TYR A 420 -15.59 41.46 19.39
N ILE A 421 -15.37 40.66 18.34
CA ILE A 421 -15.21 41.16 16.96
C ILE A 421 -16.49 41.85 16.47
N THR A 422 -17.66 41.32 16.84
CA THR A 422 -18.95 41.91 16.49
C THR A 422 -19.18 43.24 17.24
N LEU A 423 -18.66 43.36 18.47
CA LEU A 423 -18.72 44.59 19.26
C LEU A 423 -17.77 45.68 18.71
N VAL A 424 -16.55 45.30 18.32
CA VAL A 424 -15.55 46.20 17.72
C VAL A 424 -16.02 46.74 16.36
N ASN A 425 -16.65 45.90 15.54
CA ASN A 425 -17.21 46.34 14.26
C ASN A 425 -18.45 47.24 14.39
N LYS A 426 -19.16 47.20 15.54
CA LYS A 426 -20.23 48.17 15.83
C LYS A 426 -19.71 49.53 16.27
N GLN A 427 -18.48 49.63 16.76
CA GLN A 427 -17.88 50.90 17.21
C GLN A 427 -17.14 51.66 16.09
N HIS A 428 -16.97 51.07 14.90
CA HIS A 428 -16.40 51.75 13.74
C HIS A 428 -17.25 51.55 12.47
N PRO A 429 -18.41 52.22 12.32
CA PRO A 429 -19.00 52.39 11.01
C PRO A 429 -18.25 53.52 10.28
N ASN A 430 -17.90 53.28 9.02
CA ASN A 430 -17.35 54.24 8.06
C ASN A 430 -15.90 54.72 8.24
N LYS A 431 -14.99 54.09 7.50
CA LYS A 431 -14.05 54.81 6.61
C LYS A 431 -13.89 54.05 5.30
N ARG A 432 -14.79 54.32 4.36
CA ARG A 432 -14.49 54.56 2.95
C ARG A 432 -15.67 55.24 2.30
#